data_AF-A0A238XVW7-F1
#
_entry.id   AF-A0A238XVW7-F1
#
_cell.length_a   1.000
_cell.length_b   1.000
_cell.length_c   1.000
_cell.angle_alpha   90.00
_cell.angle_beta   90.00
_cell.angle_gamma   90.00
#
_symmetry.space_group_name_H-M   'P 1'
#
loop_
_entity.id
_entity.type
_entity.pdbx_description
1 polymer ?
#
loop_
_entity_poly.entity_id
_entity_poly.type
_entity_poly.pdbx_seq_one_letter_code
_entity_poly.pdbx_strand_id
1 'polypeptide(L)'
;MVGWVLLVVAPRWSGTRRLVHSGVLPLLLALGYALLIGFHYLSAQASEGGFASLAEVAKLFHDPWALLAGWVHYLCFDLCLGIWESLDAQRRGVAHWLLVPCLLLTFLLGPVGLLVYSIVRRLRGRHATDSALSLPL
;
A
#
# COMPACT_ATOMS: atom_id res chain seq x y z
N MET A 1 6.01 7.95 5.93
CA MET A 1 6.39 9.10 5.09
C MET A 1 7.73 8.91 4.39
N VAL A 2 8.82 8.60 5.12
CA VAL A 2 10.14 8.36 4.51
C VAL A 2 10.11 7.28 3.41
N GLY A 3 9.36 6.19 3.62
CA GLY A 3 9.19 5.14 2.61
C GLY A 3 8.65 5.66 1.27
N TRP A 4 7.65 6.54 1.29
CA TRP A 4 7.06 7.14 0.09
C TRP A 4 8.04 8.02 -0.66
N VAL A 5 8.80 8.86 0.05
CA VAL A 5 9.85 9.70 -0.55
C VAL A 5 10.88 8.84 -1.26
N LEU A 6 11.31 7.74 -0.64
CA LEU A 6 12.26 6.81 -1.25
C LEU A 6 11.69 6.10 -2.49
N LEU A 7 10.41 5.73 -2.48
CA LEU A 7 9.73 5.13 -3.64
C LEU A 7 9.62 6.12 -4.81
N VAL A 8 9.35 7.39 -4.54
CA VAL A 8 9.19 8.44 -5.57
C VAL A 8 10.53 8.91 -6.11
N VAL A 9 11.52 9.16 -5.26
CA VAL A 9 12.78 9.81 -5.67
C VAL A 9 13.83 8.79 -6.12
N ALA A 10 13.94 7.67 -5.41
CA ALA A 10 15.07 6.75 -5.58
C ALA A 10 14.63 5.26 -5.50
N PRO A 11 13.71 4.80 -6.38
CA PRO A 11 13.09 3.47 -6.30
C PRO A 11 14.09 2.31 -6.44
N ARG A 12 15.26 2.54 -7.05
CA ARG A 12 16.29 1.51 -7.30
C ARG A 12 17.50 1.62 -6.37
N TRP A 13 17.50 2.58 -5.45
CA TRP A 13 18.62 2.78 -4.53
C TRP A 13 18.70 1.64 -3.50
N SER A 14 19.91 1.26 -3.12
CA SER A 14 20.17 0.16 -2.18
C SER A 14 19.52 0.40 -0.81
N GLY A 15 19.42 1.67 -0.37
CA GLY A 15 18.70 2.07 0.83
C GLY A 15 17.19 1.80 0.72
N THR A 16 16.56 2.18 -0.39
CA THR A 16 15.14 1.89 -0.66
C THR A 16 14.86 0.39 -0.63
N ARG A 17 15.74 -0.41 -1.22
CA ARG A 17 15.61 -1.88 -1.20
C ARG A 17 15.65 -2.45 0.21
N ARG A 18 16.54 -1.94 1.06
CA ARG A 18 16.72 -2.43 2.45
C ARG A 18 15.65 -1.93 3.42
N LEU A 19 15.23 -0.68 3.30
CA LEU A 19 14.32 -0.04 4.26
C LEU A 19 12.86 -0.17 3.86
N VAL A 20 12.56 -0.16 2.56
CA VAL A 20 11.19 -0.07 2.05
C VAL A 20 10.77 -1.40 1.41
N HIS A 21 11.52 -1.88 0.41
CA HIS A 21 11.15 -3.13 -0.27
C HIS A 21 11.34 -4.40 0.57
N SER A 22 12.05 -4.32 1.70
CA SER A 22 12.14 -5.42 2.66
C SER A 22 10.84 -5.68 3.42
N GLY A 23 9.90 -4.73 3.40
CA GLY A 23 8.66 -4.82 4.17
C GLY A 23 8.82 -4.51 5.66
N VAL A 24 10.00 -4.10 6.14
CA VAL A 24 10.21 -3.79 7.57
C VAL A 24 9.27 -2.68 8.05
N LEU A 25 9.13 -1.60 7.28
CA LEU A 25 8.24 -0.49 7.65
C LEU A 25 6.75 -0.89 7.80
N PRO A 26 6.11 -1.55 6.81
CA PRO A 26 4.74 -2.01 6.99
C PRO A 26 4.60 -3.07 8.09
N LEU A 27 5.60 -3.93 8.31
CA LEU A 27 5.57 -4.90 9.42
C LEU A 27 5.59 -4.20 10.80
N LEU A 28 6.35 -3.12 10.95
CA LEU A 28 6.33 -2.33 12.18
C LEU A 28 4.97 -1.66 12.41
N LEU A 29 4.34 -1.14 11.34
CA LEU A 29 2.98 -0.59 11.43
C LEU A 29 1.95 -1.67 11.77
N ALA A 30 2.07 -2.87 11.17
CA ALA A 30 1.21 -4.01 11.46
C ALA A 30 1.35 -4.49 12.91
N LEU A 31 2.57 -4.52 13.45
CA LEU A 31 2.81 -4.81 14.87
C LEU A 31 2.15 -3.74 15.77
N GLY A 32 2.34 -2.46 15.46
CA GLY A 32 1.69 -1.36 16.20
C GLY A 32 0.16 -1.47 16.16
N TYR A 33 -0.42 -1.77 15.00
CA TYR A 33 -1.84 -2.04 14.85
C TYR A 33 -2.31 -3.22 15.71
N ALA A 34 -1.59 -4.35 15.66
CA ALA A 34 -1.94 -5.54 16.46
C ALA A 34 -1.91 -5.25 17.96
N LEU A 35 -0.94 -4.46 18.44
CA LEU A 35 -0.89 -4.02 19.83
C LEU A 35 -2.05 -3.08 20.18
N LEU A 36 -2.40 -2.12 19.31
CA LEU A 36 -3.53 -1.22 19.54
C LEU A 36 -4.86 -1.99 19.68
N ILE A 37 -5.13 -2.91 18.75
CA ILE A 37 -6.31 -3.77 18.81
C ILE A 37 -6.25 -4.69 20.05
N GLY A 38 -5.08 -5.29 20.31
CA GLY A 38 -4.83 -6.15 21.46
C GLY A 38 -5.12 -5.47 22.80
N PHE A 39 -4.60 -4.27 23.02
CA PHE A 39 -4.78 -3.56 24.29
C PHE A 39 -6.16 -2.95 24.45
N HIS A 40 -6.75 -2.42 23.39
CA HIS A 40 -8.02 -1.71 23.48
C HIS A 40 -9.23 -2.64 23.39
N TYR A 41 -9.28 -3.52 22.38
CA TYR A 41 -10.47 -4.33 22.07
C TYR A 41 -10.53 -5.69 22.77
N LEU A 42 -9.42 -6.22 23.29
CA LEU A 42 -9.49 -7.38 24.19
C LEU A 42 -9.68 -6.96 25.66
N SER A 43 -9.72 -5.66 25.94
CA SER A 43 -10.08 -5.14 27.26
C SER A 43 -11.60 -4.95 27.37
N ALA A 44 -12.11 -4.73 28.59
CA ALA A 44 -13.52 -4.43 28.83
C ALA A 44 -13.99 -3.07 28.25
N GLN A 45 -13.10 -2.32 27.58
CA GLN A 45 -13.34 -0.99 27.00
C GLN A 45 -13.49 -1.04 25.47
N ALA A 46 -13.87 -2.19 24.90
CA ALA A 46 -14.05 -2.33 23.45
C ALA A 46 -15.04 -1.28 22.93
N SER A 47 -14.67 -0.59 21.85
CA SER A 47 -15.50 0.44 21.24
C SER A 47 -16.86 -0.12 20.83
N GLU A 48 -17.92 0.67 20.94
CA GLU A 48 -19.19 0.38 20.28
C GLU A 48 -19.07 0.61 18.77
N GLY A 49 -19.59 -0.31 17.95
CA GLY A 49 -19.57 -0.19 16.50
C GLY A 49 -19.19 -1.50 15.79
N GLY A 50 -19.09 -1.41 14.46
CA GLY A 50 -18.82 -2.57 13.61
C GLY A 50 -18.95 -2.26 12.12
N PHE A 51 -18.71 -3.27 11.29
CA PHE A 51 -18.69 -3.12 9.83
C PHE A 51 -19.97 -3.61 9.13
N ALA A 52 -21.00 -3.98 9.89
CA ALA A 52 -22.25 -4.54 9.36
C ALA A 52 -23.20 -3.48 8.76
N SER A 53 -23.05 -2.21 9.15
CA SER A 53 -23.82 -1.10 8.60
C SER A 53 -23.03 0.22 8.66
N LEU A 54 -23.45 1.22 7.86
CA LEU A 54 -22.82 2.53 7.89
C LEU A 54 -22.96 3.22 9.27
N ALA A 55 -24.07 2.99 9.97
CA ALA A 55 -24.28 3.53 11.31
C ALA A 55 -23.29 2.94 12.32
N GLU A 56 -23.04 1.63 12.24
CA GLU A 56 -22.05 0.96 13.10
C GLU A 56 -20.62 1.40 12.77
N VAL A 57 -20.31 1.66 11.50
CA VAL A 57 -19.00 2.22 11.11
C VAL A 57 -18.85 3.64 11.66
N ALA A 58 -19.88 4.47 11.60
CA ALA A 58 -19.84 5.83 12.12
C ALA A 58 -19.54 5.88 13.63
N LYS A 59 -20.01 4.89 14.40
CA LYS A 59 -19.65 4.76 15.83
C LYS A 59 -18.14 4.52 16.02
N LEU A 60 -17.55 3.63 15.22
CA LEU A 60 -16.09 3.40 15.24
C LEU A 60 -15.31 4.69 14.93
N PHE A 61 -15.78 5.50 13.98
CA PHE A 61 -15.11 6.76 13.64
C PHE A 61 -15.20 7.84 14.74
N HIS A 62 -16.15 7.74 15.67
CA HIS A 62 -16.24 8.63 16.82
C HIS A 62 -15.35 8.21 17.99
N ASP A 63 -14.89 6.97 18.03
CA ASP A 63 -13.94 6.51 19.04
C ASP A 63 -12.49 6.85 18.60
N PRO A 64 -11.75 7.68 19.36
CA PRO A 64 -10.37 8.03 19.04
C PRO A 64 -9.43 6.81 18.93
N TRP A 65 -9.68 5.73 19.69
CA TRP A 65 -8.84 4.52 19.64
C TRP A 65 -9.08 3.71 18.38
N ALA A 66 -10.35 3.46 18.05
CA ALA A 66 -10.75 2.86 16.78
C ALA A 66 -10.25 3.68 15.59
N LEU A 67 -10.34 5.01 15.65
CA LEU A 67 -9.87 5.92 14.61
C LEU A 67 -8.34 5.83 14.43
N LEU A 68 -7.58 5.80 15.53
CA LEU A 68 -6.13 5.61 15.48
C LEU A 68 -5.76 4.25 14.88
N ALA A 69 -6.43 3.17 15.30
CA ALA A 69 -6.21 1.84 14.75
C ALA A 69 -6.52 1.79 13.25
N GLY A 70 -7.66 2.36 12.82
CA GLY A 70 -8.02 2.50 11.41
C GLY A 70 -7.00 3.32 10.61
N TRP A 71 -6.47 4.39 11.19
CA TRP A 71 -5.45 5.20 10.54
C TRP A 71 -4.14 4.45 10.35
N VAL A 72 -3.65 3.74 11.38
CA VAL A 72 -2.44 2.88 11.27
C VAL A 72 -2.67 1.76 10.26
N HIS A 73 -3.88 1.18 10.24
CA HIS A 73 -4.28 0.20 9.24
C HIS A 73 -4.13 0.74 7.82
N TYR A 74 -4.70 1.91 7.51
CA TYR A 74 -4.56 2.53 6.18
C TYR A 74 -3.10 2.80 5.83
N LEU A 75 -2.32 3.40 6.73
CA LEU A 75 -0.91 3.68 6.50
C LEU A 75 -0.11 2.40 6.18
N CYS A 76 -0.41 1.30 6.85
CA CYS A 76 0.23 0.01 6.62
C CYS A 76 -0.10 -0.53 5.23
N PHE A 77 -1.39 -0.62 4.89
CA PHE A 77 -1.84 -1.21 3.63
C PHE A 77 -1.47 -0.34 2.43
N ASP A 78 -1.59 0.97 2.51
CA ASP A 78 -1.19 1.88 1.43
C ASP A 78 0.30 1.78 1.15
N LEU A 79 1.15 1.66 2.19
CA LEU A 79 2.58 1.46 1.99
C LEU A 79 2.90 0.10 1.37
N CYS A 80 2.20 -0.97 1.77
CA CYS A 80 2.30 -2.28 1.11
C CYS A 80 1.96 -2.19 -0.38
N LEU A 81 0.90 -1.46 -0.73
CA LEU A 81 0.52 -1.22 -2.12
C LEU A 81 1.60 -0.43 -2.86
N GLY A 82 2.10 0.68 -2.31
CA GLY A 82 3.17 1.45 -2.94
C GLY A 82 4.46 0.65 -3.17
N ILE A 83 4.83 -0.21 -2.22
CA ILE A 83 5.95 -1.16 -2.39
C ILE A 83 5.67 -2.13 -3.55
N TRP A 84 4.47 -2.71 -3.57
CA TRP A 84 4.07 -3.63 -4.61
C TRP A 84 4.06 -2.98 -6.00
N GLU A 85 3.48 -1.78 -6.13
CA GLU A 85 3.45 -1.01 -7.38
C GLU A 85 4.87 -0.73 -7.87
N SER A 86 5.77 -0.30 -6.97
CA SER A 86 7.17 -0.04 -7.31
C SER A 86 7.90 -1.28 -7.82
N LEU A 87 7.72 -2.43 -7.14
CA LEU A 87 8.36 -3.68 -7.55
C LEU A 87 7.75 -4.24 -8.84
N ASP A 88 6.43 -4.19 -8.99
CA ASP A 88 5.74 -4.63 -10.20
C ASP A 88 6.10 -3.76 -11.41
N ALA A 89 6.21 -2.43 -11.23
CA ALA A 89 6.61 -1.50 -12.28
C ALA A 89 8.02 -1.81 -12.78
N GLN A 90 8.95 -2.09 -11.85
CA GLN A 90 10.30 -2.49 -12.19
C GLN A 90 10.33 -3.82 -12.97
N ARG A 91 9.52 -4.81 -12.57
CA ARG A 91 9.44 -6.11 -13.26
C ARG A 91 8.83 -5.99 -14.66
N ARG A 92 7.84 -5.10 -14.82
CA ARG A 92 7.11 -4.91 -16.10
C ARG A 92 7.75 -3.86 -17.01
N GLY A 93 8.79 -3.18 -16.56
CA GLY A 93 9.41 -2.07 -17.30
C GLY A 93 8.48 -0.86 -17.47
N VAL A 94 7.53 -0.65 -16.55
CA VAL A 94 6.71 0.57 -16.54
C VAL A 94 7.60 1.75 -16.20
N ALA A 95 7.51 2.82 -17.00
CA ALA A 95 8.35 4.00 -16.82
C ALA A 95 8.06 4.68 -15.47
N HIS A 96 9.12 5.11 -14.78
CA HIS A 96 9.00 5.66 -13.41
C HIS A 96 8.09 6.90 -13.36
N TRP A 97 8.13 7.76 -14.37
CA TRP A 97 7.27 8.95 -14.43
C TRP A 97 5.77 8.63 -14.49
N LEU A 98 5.38 7.44 -15.01
CA LEU A 98 3.99 6.95 -14.97
C LEU A 98 3.63 6.36 -13.60
N LEU A 99 4.62 5.80 -12.91
CA LEU A 99 4.44 5.24 -11.57
C LEU A 99 4.25 6.35 -10.52
N VAL A 100 4.98 7.46 -10.61
CA VAL A 100 4.91 8.57 -9.63
C VAL A 100 3.48 9.07 -9.36
N PRO A 101 2.64 9.44 -10.35
CA PRO A 101 1.27 9.86 -10.07
C PRO A 101 0.42 8.73 -9.46
N CYS A 102 0.69 7.46 -9.81
CA CYS A 102 0.03 6.33 -9.17
C CYS A 102 0.40 6.25 -7.68
N LEU A 103 1.68 6.33 -7.34
CA LEU A 103 2.15 6.31 -5.95
C LEU A 103 1.58 7.47 -5.13
N LEU A 104 1.47 8.67 -5.70
CA LEU A 104 0.86 9.82 -5.03
C LEU A 104 -0.64 9.61 -4.78
N LEU A 105 -1.35 9.02 -5.75
CA LEU A 105 -2.74 8.63 -5.57
C LEU A 105 -2.89 7.51 -4.55
N THR A 106 -2.00 6.52 -4.52
CA THR A 106 -2.05 5.43 -3.52
C THR A 106 -1.75 5.97 -2.13
N PHE A 107 -0.90 6.98 -2.01
CA PHE A 107 -0.61 7.64 -0.74
C PHE A 107 -1.81 8.43 -0.17
N LEU A 108 -2.57 9.11 -1.02
CA LEU A 108 -3.69 9.97 -0.60
C LEU A 108 -5.05 9.26 -0.61
N LEU A 109 -5.21 8.32 -1.54
CA LEU A 109 -6.45 7.71 -1.98
C LEU A 109 -6.16 6.24 -2.37
N GLY A 110 -5.57 5.45 -1.46
CA GLY A 110 -5.12 4.05 -1.67
C GLY A 110 -5.79 3.27 -2.81
N PRO A 111 -7.12 3.05 -2.74
CA PRO A 111 -7.86 2.31 -3.78
C PRO A 111 -7.82 2.94 -5.19
N VAL A 112 -7.82 4.27 -5.28
CA VAL A 112 -7.75 5.00 -6.55
C VAL A 112 -6.39 4.85 -7.20
N GLY A 113 -5.30 4.98 -6.43
CA GLY A 113 -3.95 4.78 -6.95
C GLY A 113 -3.71 3.36 -7.46
N LEU A 114 -4.18 2.35 -6.72
CA LEU A 114 -4.18 0.96 -7.15
C LEU A 114 -4.94 0.74 -8.46
N LEU A 115 -6.12 1.36 -8.60
CA LEU A 115 -6.92 1.29 -9.83
C LEU A 115 -6.16 1.91 -11.02
N VAL A 116 -5.62 3.12 -10.84
CA VAL A 116 -4.86 3.82 -11.89
C VAL A 116 -3.61 3.03 -12.28
N TYR A 117 -2.83 2.54 -11.31
CA TYR A 117 -1.67 1.71 -11.59
C TYR A 117 -2.04 0.42 -12.33
N SER A 118 -3.17 -0.20 -11.96
CA SER A 118 -3.67 -1.40 -12.61
C SER A 118 -4.02 -1.19 -14.09
N ILE A 119 -4.49 0.01 -14.45
CA ILE A 119 -4.72 0.42 -15.83
C ILE A 119 -3.36 0.65 -16.53
N VAL A 120 -2.48 1.45 -15.92
CA VAL A 120 -1.15 1.79 -16.47
C VAL A 120 -0.32 0.54 -16.77
N ARG A 121 -0.23 -0.41 -15.83
CA ARG A 121 0.58 -1.64 -15.99
C ARG A 121 0.06 -2.57 -17.10
N ARG A 122 -1.22 -2.47 -17.47
CA ARG A 122 -1.81 -3.23 -18.59
C ARG A 122 -1.53 -2.56 -19.94
N LEU A 123 -1.55 -1.23 -19.99
CA LEU A 123 -1.35 -0.47 -21.23
C LEU A 123 0.12 -0.23 -21.58
N ARG A 124 1.00 -0.18 -20.56
CA ARG A 124 2.39 0.26 -20.69
C ARG A 124 3.40 -0.73 -20.11
N GLY A 125 2.94 -1.82 -19.50
CA GLY A 125 3.82 -2.91 -19.06
C GLY A 125 4.20 -3.80 -20.23
N ARG A 126 5.45 -4.25 -20.29
CA ARG A 126 5.86 -5.24 -21.30
C ARG A 126 5.14 -6.55 -21.00
N HIS A 127 4.42 -7.08 -21.98
CA HIS A 127 3.92 -8.45 -21.91
C HIS A 127 5.09 -9.39 -22.14
N ALA A 128 5.27 -10.39 -21.28
CA ALA A 128 6.33 -11.41 -21.44
C ALA A 128 6.10 -12.33 -22.67
N THR A 129 5.09 -12.05 -23.51
CA THR A 129 4.60 -12.95 -24.56
C THR A 129 5.24 -12.71 -25.94
N ASP A 130 5.97 -11.61 -26.16
CA ASP A 130 6.52 -11.31 -27.50
C ASP A 130 7.88 -11.97 -27.81
N SER A 131 8.50 -12.67 -26.86
CA SER A 131 9.84 -13.27 -27.07
C SER A 131 9.83 -14.75 -27.46
N ALA A 132 8.68 -15.43 -27.42
CA ALA A 132 8.60 -16.86 -27.74
C ALA A 132 8.21 -17.18 -29.19
N LEU A 133 7.80 -16.17 -29.98
CA LEU A 133 7.33 -16.33 -31.37
C LEU A 133 8.34 -15.88 -32.43
N SER A 134 9.56 -15.50 -32.05
CA SER A 134 10.59 -14.98 -32.95
C SER A 134 11.78 -15.92 -33.19
N LEU A 135 11.66 -17.21 -32.88
CA LEU A 135 12.67 -18.19 -33.30
C LEU A 135 12.29 -18.73 -34.69
N PRO A 136 13.03 -18.40 -35.76
CA PRO A 136 12.89 -19.12 -37.02
C PRO A 136 13.36 -20.56 -36.82
N LEU A 137 12.51 -21.51 -37.22
CA LEU A 137 12.83 -22.94 -37.37
C LEU A 137 13.95 -23.15 -38.39
#